data_AF-A0A0B7A472-F1
#
_entry.id   AF-A0A0B7A472-F1
#
_cell.length_a   1.000
_cell.length_b   1.000
_cell.length_c   1.000
_cell.angle_alpha   90.00
_cell.angle_beta   90.00
_cell.angle_gamma   90.00
#
_symmetry.space_group_name_H-M   'P 1'
#
loop_
_entity.id
_entity.type
_entity.pdbx_description
1 polymer ?
#
loop_
_entity_poly.entity_id
_entity_poly.type
_entity_poly.pdbx_seq_one_letter_code
_entity_poly.pdbx_strand_id
1 'polypeptide(L)'
;MFLTFYVWIAVTGLVTTQTVCNNGWFGKQCDLKCRCYGNQCPTTTQCSGCQYGWFGPDCQYVDLAQVSQLPTTQPVLADNNDATCLPTNTNLMSVAVTWSTSYPFSWMRISVKDPGLLNNFTVSFFNNSTPVTCNNLINATVTDQTLDIHCDLIGQITNVTLTGGGVSSLCSVYVSGGRNVALHQEAKQSSIYEDEVSAFEPQKAVDGNNSELFTDLSCTATTTSSNPYWSLRFYYPVIANRYVIYNRKDIQKRLRGFILTSFDANNLQVFSYTSTSLTNKRIFEVI
;
A
#
# COMPACT_ATOMS: atom_id res chain seq x y z
N MET A 1 36.33 16.91 57.76
CA MET A 1 34.87 16.82 57.60
C MET A 1 34.60 16.48 56.14
N PHE A 2 34.33 15.22 55.83
CA PHE A 2 34.08 14.74 54.46
C PHE A 2 32.57 14.65 54.24
N LEU A 3 32.07 15.36 53.24
CA LEU A 3 30.67 15.28 52.79
C LEU A 3 30.60 14.29 51.62
N THR A 4 30.06 13.11 51.87
CA THR A 4 29.64 12.16 50.83
C THR A 4 28.26 12.56 50.31
N PHE A 5 28.15 12.90 49.03
CA PHE A 5 26.87 13.08 48.34
C PHE A 5 26.48 11.76 47.66
N TYR A 6 25.32 11.21 48.04
CA TYR A 6 24.69 10.12 47.30
C TYR A 6 23.78 10.73 46.23
N VAL A 7 24.16 10.59 44.96
CA VAL A 7 23.28 10.89 43.83
C VAL A 7 22.44 9.66 43.55
N TRP A 8 21.15 9.72 43.87
CA TRP A 8 20.18 8.72 43.46
C TRP A 8 19.70 9.07 42.04
N ILE A 9 20.18 8.36 41.02
CA ILE A 9 19.57 8.40 39.69
C ILE A 9 18.37 7.47 39.74
N ALA A 10 17.17 8.03 39.92
CA ALA A 10 15.94 7.31 39.64
C ALA A 10 15.86 7.10 38.13
N VAL A 11 16.25 5.92 37.66
CA VAL A 11 15.85 5.46 36.32
C VAL A 11 14.36 5.14 36.43
N THR A 12 13.52 6.14 36.26
CA THR A 12 12.12 5.90 35.90
C THR A 12 12.18 5.25 34.53
N GLY A 13 12.04 3.93 34.48
CA GLY A 13 11.79 3.23 33.23
C GLY A 13 10.66 3.97 32.54
N LEU A 14 10.91 4.45 31.33
CA LEU A 14 9.87 4.91 30.43
C LEU A 14 8.93 3.72 30.26
N VAL A 15 7.85 3.70 31.04
CA VAL A 15 6.65 2.95 30.69
C VAL A 15 6.22 3.60 29.39
N THR A 16 6.65 3.02 28.26
CA THR A 16 6.08 3.36 26.97
C THR A 16 4.62 2.97 27.09
N THR A 17 3.76 3.93 27.39
CA THR A 17 2.32 3.76 27.27
C THR A 17 2.09 3.33 25.83
N GLN A 18 1.77 2.05 25.64
CA GLN A 18 1.36 1.56 24.34
C GLN A 18 0.13 2.38 23.97
N THR A 19 0.26 3.22 22.95
CA THR A 19 -0.83 4.07 22.46
C THR A 19 -2.00 3.14 22.14
N VAL A 20 -3.12 3.27 22.85
CA VAL A 20 -4.33 2.50 22.55
C VAL A 20 -4.92 3.10 21.29
N CYS A 21 -4.79 2.38 20.18
CA CYS A 21 -5.32 2.80 18.90
C CYS A 21 -6.81 2.48 18.80
N ASN A 22 -7.53 3.30 18.02
CA ASN A 22 -8.92 3.02 17.68
C ASN A 22 -9.05 1.71 16.89
N ASN A 23 -10.24 1.13 16.87
CA ASN A 23 -10.51 -0.09 16.08
C ASN A 23 -10.06 0.08 14.63
N GLY A 24 -9.37 -0.92 14.11
CA GLY A 24 -8.81 -0.91 12.76
C GLY A 24 -7.45 -0.21 12.64
N TRP A 25 -6.90 0.32 13.73
CA TRP A 25 -5.60 0.99 13.76
C TRP A 25 -4.60 0.31 14.69
N PHE A 26 -3.32 0.40 14.32
CA PHE A 26 -2.21 -0.12 15.10
C PHE A 26 -0.92 0.63 14.73
N GLY A 27 0.21 0.21 15.31
CA GLY A 27 1.49 0.90 15.18
C GLY A 27 1.75 1.87 16.33
N LYS A 28 2.99 2.32 16.47
CA LYS A 28 3.43 3.15 17.61
C LYS A 28 2.64 4.46 17.72
N GLN A 29 2.22 5.01 16.57
CA GLN A 29 1.48 6.27 16.46
C GLN A 29 0.07 6.07 15.89
N CYS A 30 -0.44 4.83 15.91
CA CYS A 30 -1.71 4.48 15.25
C CYS A 30 -1.74 4.84 13.77
N ASP A 31 -0.58 4.82 13.12
CA ASP A 31 -0.29 5.24 11.75
C ASP A 31 -0.43 4.09 10.73
N LEU A 32 -0.88 2.93 11.19
CA LEU A 32 -1.12 1.76 10.37
C LEU A 32 -2.58 1.35 10.51
N LYS A 33 -3.23 1.10 9.37
CA LYS A 33 -4.61 0.59 9.31
C LYS A 33 -4.61 -0.84 8.82
N CYS A 34 -5.16 -1.77 9.59
CA CYS A 34 -5.33 -3.14 9.13
C CYS A 34 -6.59 -3.27 8.27
N ARG A 35 -6.58 -4.23 7.36
CA ARG A 35 -7.74 -4.60 6.54
C ARG A 35 -8.13 -6.05 6.76
N CYS A 36 -8.05 -6.51 8.00
CA CYS A 36 -8.57 -7.83 8.37
C CYS A 36 -10.10 -7.88 8.22
N TYR A 37 -10.66 -9.08 8.11
CA TYR A 37 -12.11 -9.26 8.26
C TYR A 37 -12.60 -8.66 9.60
N GLY A 38 -13.69 -7.89 9.55
CA GLY A 38 -14.24 -7.21 10.73
C GLY A 38 -13.48 -5.96 11.22
N ASN A 39 -12.43 -5.50 10.51
CA ASN A 39 -11.60 -4.34 10.88
C ASN A 39 -10.97 -4.45 12.29
N GLN A 40 -10.69 -5.66 12.77
CA GLN A 40 -10.02 -5.90 14.04
C GLN A 40 -8.53 -6.13 13.78
N CYS A 41 -7.68 -5.22 14.24
CA CYS A 41 -6.24 -5.39 14.10
C CYS A 41 -5.73 -6.33 15.18
N PRO A 42 -4.90 -7.31 14.82
CA PRO A 42 -4.36 -8.20 15.81
C PRO A 42 -3.34 -7.47 16.68
N THR A 43 -3.29 -7.83 17.96
CA THR A 43 -2.36 -7.25 18.94
C THR A 43 -1.01 -7.96 18.95
N THR A 44 -0.97 -9.22 18.49
CA THR A 44 0.21 -10.11 18.51
C THR A 44 0.21 -11.20 17.43
N THR A 45 -0.91 -11.44 16.75
CA THR A 45 -1.08 -12.47 15.69
C THR A 45 -1.21 -11.83 14.32
N GLN A 46 -1.23 -12.60 13.23
CA GLN A 46 -1.60 -12.11 11.90
C GLN A 46 -3.14 -12.13 11.75
N CYS A 47 -3.71 -11.35 10.82
CA CYS A 47 -5.14 -11.45 10.50
C CYS A 47 -5.53 -12.90 10.12
N SER A 48 -6.72 -13.36 10.53
CA SER A 48 -7.27 -14.64 10.08
C SER A 48 -7.62 -14.67 8.58
N GLY A 49 -7.77 -13.48 7.98
CA GLY A 49 -7.98 -13.28 6.56
C GLY A 49 -8.11 -11.79 6.25
N CYS A 50 -7.88 -11.46 4.99
CA CYS A 50 -7.89 -10.09 4.50
C CYS A 50 -9.18 -9.74 3.77
N GLN A 51 -9.61 -8.49 3.88
CA GLN A 51 -10.63 -7.94 3.02
C GLN A 51 -10.18 -8.04 1.55
N TYR A 52 -11.14 -8.28 0.66
CA TYR A 52 -10.89 -8.38 -0.77
C TYR A 52 -10.08 -7.18 -1.30
N GLY A 53 -9.03 -7.45 -2.07
CA GLY A 53 -8.10 -6.44 -2.56
C GLY A 53 -6.94 -6.09 -1.60
N TRP A 54 -6.81 -6.82 -0.49
CA TRP A 54 -5.72 -6.63 0.48
C TRP A 54 -5.07 -7.97 0.85
N PHE A 55 -3.78 -7.96 1.11
CA PHE A 55 -3.05 -9.17 1.53
C PHE A 55 -1.80 -8.83 2.36
N GLY A 56 -1.06 -9.88 2.72
CA GLY A 56 0.22 -9.79 3.42
C GLY A 56 0.10 -9.60 4.93
N PRO A 57 1.20 -9.26 5.60
CA PRO A 57 1.20 -8.96 7.04
C PRO A 57 0.13 -7.91 7.36
N ASP A 58 -0.74 -8.26 8.33
CA ASP A 58 -1.86 -7.44 8.83
C ASP A 58 -2.78 -6.84 7.74
N CYS A 59 -2.81 -7.45 6.56
CA CYS A 59 -3.58 -7.01 5.39
C CYS A 59 -3.28 -5.56 5.00
N GLN A 60 -2.00 -5.15 5.05
CA GLN A 60 -1.59 -3.77 4.78
C GLN A 60 -1.33 -3.47 3.30
N TYR A 61 -1.20 -4.49 2.47
CA TYR A 61 -0.76 -4.35 1.08
C TYR A 61 -1.95 -4.44 0.14
N VAL A 62 -2.07 -3.46 -0.76
CA VAL A 62 -3.04 -3.51 -1.84
C VAL A 62 -2.66 -4.65 -2.78
N ASP A 63 -3.61 -5.51 -3.12
CA ASP A 63 -3.42 -6.57 -4.10
C ASP A 63 -3.66 -6.06 -5.53
N LEU A 64 -2.58 -5.88 -6.28
CA LEU A 64 -2.65 -5.49 -7.69
C LEU A 64 -3.17 -6.60 -8.60
N ALA A 65 -3.20 -7.87 -8.16
CA ALA A 65 -3.78 -8.94 -8.98
C ALA A 65 -5.28 -8.65 -9.26
N GLN A 66 -5.99 -8.01 -8.34
CA GLN A 66 -7.42 -7.67 -8.49
C GLN A 66 -7.73 -6.64 -9.59
N VAL A 67 -6.75 -5.79 -9.93
CA VAL A 67 -6.89 -4.78 -11.00
C VAL A 67 -6.14 -5.18 -12.28
N SER A 68 -5.74 -6.44 -12.37
CA SER A 68 -5.08 -7.04 -13.53
C SER A 68 -6.08 -7.79 -14.42
N GLN A 69 -5.59 -8.49 -15.43
CA GLN A 69 -6.38 -9.46 -16.21
C GLN A 69 -6.54 -10.83 -15.52
N LEU A 70 -5.89 -11.07 -14.38
CA LEU A 70 -5.94 -12.36 -13.68
C LEU A 70 -7.37 -12.73 -13.23
N PRO A 71 -8.20 -11.83 -12.66
CA PRO A 71 -9.55 -12.18 -12.22
C PRO A 71 -10.48 -12.65 -13.35
N THR A 72 -10.19 -12.29 -14.60
CA THR A 72 -10.96 -12.76 -15.77
C THR A 72 -10.36 -13.99 -16.43
N THR A 73 -9.02 -14.11 -16.45
CA THR A 73 -8.33 -15.24 -17.11
C THR A 73 -8.20 -16.46 -16.20
N GLN A 74 -7.98 -16.27 -14.90
CA GLN A 74 -7.82 -17.30 -13.87
C GLN A 74 -8.47 -16.84 -12.55
N PRO A 75 -9.81 -16.77 -12.48
CA PRO A 75 -10.53 -16.18 -11.34
C PRO A 75 -10.18 -16.83 -10.00
N VAL A 76 -9.94 -18.14 -9.98
CA VAL A 76 -9.57 -18.91 -8.78
C VAL A 76 -8.29 -18.36 -8.14
N LEU A 77 -7.33 -17.87 -8.94
CA LEU A 77 -6.08 -17.35 -8.41
C LEU A 77 -6.19 -15.96 -7.78
N ALA A 78 -7.32 -15.27 -7.96
CA ALA A 78 -7.54 -13.91 -7.51
C ALA A 78 -8.82 -13.79 -6.65
N ASP A 79 -9.37 -14.88 -6.15
CA ASP A 79 -10.62 -14.88 -5.37
C ASP A 79 -10.41 -14.54 -3.87
N ASN A 80 -9.16 -14.24 -3.48
CA ASN A 80 -8.75 -13.93 -2.10
C ASN A 80 -8.98 -15.11 -1.14
N ASN A 81 -8.83 -16.34 -1.62
CA ASN A 81 -8.99 -17.56 -0.83
C ASN A 81 -7.91 -18.61 -1.16
N ASP A 82 -6.94 -18.77 -0.24
CA ASP A 82 -5.84 -19.74 -0.40
C ASP A 82 -6.29 -21.22 -0.42
N ALA A 83 -7.56 -21.53 -0.11
CA ALA A 83 -8.08 -22.90 -0.11
C ALA A 83 -8.65 -23.34 -1.47
N THR A 84 -8.92 -22.40 -2.39
CA THR A 84 -9.42 -22.67 -3.73
C THR A 84 -8.26 -22.67 -4.72
N CYS A 85 -8.09 -23.77 -5.46
CA CYS A 85 -6.90 -23.97 -6.30
C CYS A 85 -7.24 -24.36 -7.73
N LEU A 86 -6.27 -24.16 -8.62
CA LEU A 86 -6.39 -24.62 -9.99
C LEU A 86 -6.68 -26.12 -10.04
N PRO A 87 -7.49 -26.58 -11.01
CA PRO A 87 -7.79 -28.00 -11.13
C PRO A 87 -6.52 -28.82 -11.41
N THR A 88 -6.38 -29.93 -10.70
CA THR A 88 -5.20 -30.83 -10.76
C THR A 88 -4.95 -31.47 -12.13
N ASN A 89 -5.94 -31.42 -13.04
CA ASN A 89 -5.85 -31.99 -14.38
C ASN A 89 -5.43 -30.96 -15.45
N THR A 90 -4.95 -29.78 -15.03
CA THR A 90 -4.46 -28.76 -15.95
C THR A 90 -2.98 -28.99 -16.24
N ASN A 91 -2.60 -29.13 -17.51
CA ASN A 91 -1.20 -29.10 -17.96
C ASN A 91 -0.68 -27.64 -18.02
N LEU A 92 -1.18 -26.77 -17.14
CA LEU A 92 -0.86 -25.35 -17.16
C LEU A 92 0.54 -25.14 -16.61
N MET A 93 1.43 -24.64 -17.46
CA MET A 93 2.85 -24.41 -17.14
C MET A 93 3.20 -22.93 -17.04
N SER A 94 2.24 -22.04 -17.30
CA SER A 94 2.44 -20.59 -17.31
C SER A 94 1.18 -19.86 -16.90
N VAL A 95 1.33 -18.89 -16.00
CA VAL A 95 0.29 -17.91 -15.62
C VAL A 95 0.93 -16.53 -15.68
N ALA A 96 0.24 -15.60 -16.33
CA ALA A 96 0.67 -14.21 -16.43
C ALA A 96 -0.31 -13.28 -15.73
N VAL A 97 0.21 -12.40 -14.87
CA VAL A 97 -0.52 -11.27 -14.30
C VAL A 97 -0.16 -10.05 -15.12
N THR A 98 -1.13 -9.50 -15.86
CA THR A 98 -0.91 -8.39 -16.80
C THR A 98 -1.78 -7.19 -16.45
N TRP A 99 -1.19 -6.00 -16.47
CA TRP A 99 -1.86 -4.72 -16.21
C TRP A 99 -1.83 -3.83 -17.45
N SER A 100 -2.84 -2.96 -17.57
CA SER A 100 -2.89 -1.89 -18.58
C SER A 100 -1.99 -0.69 -18.25
N THR A 101 -1.61 -0.56 -16.98
CA THR A 101 -0.73 0.49 -16.45
C THR A 101 0.53 -0.16 -15.88
N SER A 102 1.68 0.52 -15.96
CA SER A 102 2.93 0.06 -15.37
C SER A 102 2.97 0.33 -13.86
N TYR A 103 3.44 -0.64 -13.08
CA TYR A 103 3.55 -0.54 -11.63
C TYR A 103 4.97 -0.86 -11.15
N PRO A 104 5.47 -0.17 -10.11
CA PRO A 104 6.66 -0.61 -9.40
C PRO A 104 6.36 -1.94 -8.70
N PHE A 105 7.20 -2.93 -8.93
CA PHE A 105 7.10 -4.19 -8.21
C PHE A 105 8.06 -4.20 -7.03
N SER A 106 7.63 -4.84 -5.95
CA SER A 106 8.44 -5.05 -4.75
C SER A 106 8.44 -6.52 -4.37
N TRP A 107 7.24 -7.10 -4.25
CA TRP A 107 7.07 -8.50 -3.92
C TRP A 107 5.70 -9.02 -4.33
N MET A 108 5.57 -10.33 -4.37
CA MET A 108 4.32 -11.05 -4.56
C MET A 108 4.25 -12.24 -3.61
N ARG A 109 3.04 -12.73 -3.37
CA ARG A 109 2.79 -13.96 -2.62
C ARG A 109 2.08 -14.96 -3.52
N ILE A 110 2.52 -16.20 -3.47
CA ILE A 110 1.79 -17.32 -4.06
C ILE A 110 1.47 -18.35 -2.98
N SER A 111 0.34 -19.03 -3.14
CA SER A 111 -0.01 -20.24 -2.40
C SER A 111 -0.20 -21.41 -3.34
N VAL A 112 0.11 -22.63 -2.87
CA VAL A 112 -0.02 -23.87 -3.64
C VAL A 112 -0.72 -24.95 -2.83
N LYS A 113 -1.36 -25.88 -3.53
CA LYS A 113 -2.03 -27.04 -2.93
C LYS A 113 -1.06 -28.12 -2.48
N ASP A 114 -0.04 -28.37 -3.30
CA ASP A 114 1.00 -29.37 -3.06
C ASP A 114 2.31 -28.67 -2.60
N PRO A 115 2.69 -28.82 -1.31
CA PRO A 115 3.93 -28.30 -0.75
C PRO A 115 5.19 -28.69 -1.54
N GLY A 116 5.22 -29.89 -2.13
CA GLY A 116 6.35 -30.37 -2.92
C GLY A 116 6.62 -29.55 -4.18
N LEU A 117 5.64 -28.76 -4.61
CA LEU A 117 5.72 -27.92 -5.80
C LEU A 117 5.99 -26.44 -5.49
N LEU A 118 6.07 -26.03 -4.22
CA LEU A 118 6.20 -24.62 -3.81
C LEU A 118 7.42 -23.90 -4.43
N ASN A 119 8.50 -24.63 -4.70
CA ASN A 119 9.73 -24.07 -5.27
C ASN A 119 9.91 -24.37 -6.77
N ASN A 120 8.90 -24.96 -7.42
CA ASN A 120 8.99 -25.38 -8.82
C ASN A 120 8.44 -24.29 -9.77
N PHE A 121 8.97 -23.08 -9.62
CA PHE A 121 8.56 -21.89 -10.38
C PHE A 121 9.77 -21.08 -10.84
N THR A 122 9.59 -20.40 -11.96
CA THR A 122 10.43 -19.29 -12.42
C THR A 122 9.54 -18.06 -12.55
N VAL A 123 9.98 -16.95 -11.97
CA VAL A 123 9.30 -15.65 -12.13
C VAL A 123 10.03 -14.84 -13.20
N SER A 124 9.27 -14.19 -14.06
CA SER A 124 9.82 -13.31 -15.11
C SER A 124 9.01 -12.02 -15.16
N PHE A 125 9.70 -10.91 -15.37
CA PHE A 125 9.15 -9.57 -15.32
C PHE A 125 9.25 -8.90 -16.68
N PHE A 126 8.22 -8.16 -17.08
CA PHE A 126 8.20 -7.46 -18.36
C PHE A 126 7.56 -6.09 -18.24
N ASN A 127 8.01 -5.16 -19.09
CA ASN A 127 7.37 -3.88 -19.34
C ASN A 127 7.03 -3.78 -20.83
N ASN A 128 5.74 -3.80 -21.15
CA ASN A 128 5.08 -3.85 -22.47
C ASN A 128 5.46 -5.03 -23.40
N SER A 129 6.66 -5.59 -23.28
CA SER A 129 7.20 -6.81 -23.92
C SER A 129 8.70 -6.94 -23.64
N THR A 130 9.34 -5.87 -23.16
CA THR A 130 10.76 -5.85 -22.82
C THR A 130 10.98 -6.58 -21.49
N PRO A 131 11.84 -7.62 -21.45
CA PRO A 131 12.21 -8.28 -20.21
C PRO A 131 12.85 -7.28 -19.24
N VAL A 132 12.47 -7.36 -17.98
CA VAL A 132 13.04 -6.56 -16.89
C VAL A 132 13.81 -7.49 -15.98
N THR A 133 15.09 -7.18 -15.76
CA THR A 133 15.95 -8.01 -14.91
C THR A 133 15.70 -7.72 -13.44
N CYS A 134 15.46 -8.78 -12.67
CA CYS A 134 15.49 -8.74 -11.23
C CYS A 134 16.92 -8.93 -10.73
N ASN A 135 17.50 -7.89 -10.13
CA ASN A 135 18.90 -7.95 -9.66
C ASN A 135 19.07 -8.84 -8.43
N ASN A 136 18.05 -8.91 -7.57
CA ASN A 136 18.08 -9.66 -6.33
C ASN A 136 16.73 -10.34 -6.12
N LEU A 137 16.59 -11.55 -6.67
CA LEU A 137 15.39 -12.37 -6.50
C LEU A 137 15.50 -13.14 -5.18
N ILE A 138 14.60 -12.88 -4.25
CA ILE A 138 14.57 -13.54 -2.95
C ILE A 138 13.25 -14.32 -2.82
N ASN A 139 13.38 -15.62 -2.61
CA ASN A 139 12.27 -16.50 -2.30
C ASN A 139 12.25 -16.75 -0.78
N ALA A 140 11.16 -16.37 -0.13
CA ALA A 140 10.97 -16.49 1.32
C ALA A 140 9.77 -17.39 1.60
N THR A 141 10.03 -18.60 2.12
CA THR A 141 8.99 -19.53 2.53
C THR A 141 8.29 -19.04 3.79
N VAL A 142 6.98 -18.80 3.70
CA VAL A 142 6.15 -18.34 4.82
C VAL A 142 5.55 -19.54 5.56
N THR A 143 5.05 -20.50 4.79
CA THR A 143 4.56 -21.81 5.24
C THR A 143 5.02 -22.87 4.24
N ASP A 144 4.75 -24.14 4.48
CA ASP A 144 4.99 -25.22 3.51
C ASP A 144 4.17 -25.07 2.21
N GLN A 145 3.16 -24.20 2.19
CA GLN A 145 2.29 -23.94 1.04
C GLN A 145 2.34 -22.51 0.51
N THR A 146 3.09 -21.61 1.15
CA THR A 146 3.07 -20.18 0.82
C THR A 146 4.48 -19.65 0.63
N LEU A 147 4.71 -18.98 -0.49
CA LEU A 147 5.99 -18.40 -0.87
C LEU A 147 5.83 -16.91 -1.17
N ASP A 148 6.66 -16.10 -0.53
CA ASP A 148 6.87 -14.72 -0.89
C ASP A 148 8.05 -14.62 -1.85
N ILE A 149 7.84 -13.95 -2.98
CA ILE A 149 8.85 -13.72 -4.01
C ILE A 149 9.09 -12.21 -4.05
N HIS A 150 10.27 -11.81 -3.58
CA HIS A 150 10.71 -10.43 -3.54
C HIS A 150 11.65 -10.15 -4.70
N CYS A 151 11.59 -8.92 -5.20
CA CYS A 151 12.65 -8.40 -6.02
C CYS A 151 12.92 -6.93 -5.74
N ASP A 152 14.20 -6.62 -5.52
CA ASP A 152 14.65 -5.25 -5.36
C ASP A 152 14.87 -4.57 -6.72
N LEU A 153 14.46 -3.30 -6.81
CA LEU A 153 14.87 -2.35 -7.84
C LEU A 153 14.55 -2.73 -9.29
N ILE A 154 13.39 -3.34 -9.57
CA ILE A 154 13.05 -3.70 -10.96
C ILE A 154 12.47 -2.55 -11.80
N GLY A 155 12.34 -1.35 -11.23
CA GLY A 155 11.61 -0.26 -11.88
C GLY A 155 10.14 -0.62 -12.05
N GLN A 156 9.51 -0.12 -13.13
CA GLN A 156 8.10 -0.37 -13.41
C GLN A 156 7.90 -1.53 -14.40
N ILE A 157 6.90 -2.36 -14.13
CA ILE A 157 6.51 -3.52 -14.93
C ILE A 157 5.04 -3.45 -15.34
N THR A 158 4.67 -4.09 -16.44
CA THR A 158 3.28 -4.27 -16.88
C THR A 158 2.85 -5.73 -16.83
N ASN A 159 3.78 -6.66 -16.59
CA ASN A 159 3.50 -8.08 -16.51
C ASN A 159 4.49 -8.80 -15.57
N VAL A 160 3.95 -9.70 -14.75
CA VAL A 160 4.69 -10.77 -14.07
C VAL A 160 4.20 -12.11 -14.59
N THR A 161 5.12 -13.00 -14.98
CA THR A 161 4.80 -14.34 -15.44
C THR A 161 5.43 -15.38 -14.51
N LEU A 162 4.62 -16.30 -14.02
CA LEU A 162 5.01 -17.51 -13.30
C LEU A 162 5.04 -18.66 -14.30
N THR A 163 6.18 -19.33 -14.45
CA THR A 163 6.30 -20.54 -15.26
C THR A 163 6.87 -21.70 -14.45
N GLY A 164 6.60 -22.94 -14.86
CA GLY A 164 7.15 -24.13 -14.20
C GLY A 164 6.10 -25.14 -13.80
N GLY A 165 6.56 -26.27 -13.24
CA GLY A 165 5.68 -27.39 -12.89
C GLY A 165 4.77 -27.11 -11.70
N GLY A 166 5.10 -26.12 -10.86
CA GLY A 166 4.26 -25.73 -9.74
C GLY A 166 3.02 -24.93 -10.13
N VAL A 167 2.95 -24.40 -11.35
CA VAL A 167 1.84 -23.54 -11.81
C VAL A 167 0.50 -24.24 -11.70
N SER A 168 0.40 -25.53 -12.03
CA SER A 168 -0.82 -26.32 -11.91
C SER A 168 -1.30 -26.53 -10.46
N SER A 169 -0.44 -26.24 -9.48
CA SER A 169 -0.73 -26.36 -8.05
C SER A 169 -1.16 -25.05 -7.41
N LEU A 170 -1.12 -23.92 -8.13
CA LEU A 170 -1.43 -22.60 -7.57
C LEU A 170 -2.86 -22.51 -7.01
N CYS A 171 -2.97 -21.89 -5.84
CA CYS A 171 -4.23 -21.54 -5.19
C CYS A 171 -4.51 -20.05 -5.29
N SER A 172 -3.57 -19.20 -4.89
CA SER A 172 -3.72 -17.76 -5.01
C SER A 172 -2.43 -17.09 -5.46
N VAL A 173 -2.59 -15.96 -6.14
CA VAL A 173 -1.51 -15.07 -6.57
C VAL A 173 -1.86 -13.65 -6.16
N TYR A 174 -1.05 -13.10 -5.26
CA TYR A 174 -1.17 -11.72 -4.80
C TYR A 174 0.03 -10.92 -5.23
N VAL A 175 -0.16 -9.70 -5.72
CA VAL A 175 0.94 -8.82 -6.16
C VAL A 175 0.91 -7.52 -5.37
N SER A 176 2.03 -7.16 -4.74
CA SER A 176 2.09 -5.97 -3.88
C SER A 176 1.97 -4.68 -4.69
N GLY A 177 0.91 -3.92 -4.42
CA GLY A 177 0.77 -2.51 -4.81
C GLY A 177 1.30 -1.54 -3.77
N GLY A 178 2.00 -2.04 -2.75
CA GLY A 178 2.48 -1.27 -1.61
C GLY A 178 1.43 -1.10 -0.51
N ARG A 179 1.88 -0.48 0.58
CA ARG A 179 1.05 -0.11 1.74
C ARG A 179 0.92 1.41 1.83
N ASN A 180 -0.16 1.89 2.43
CA ASN A 180 -0.34 3.32 2.64
C ASN A 180 0.50 3.81 3.83
N VAL A 181 1.58 4.53 3.53
CA VAL A 181 2.48 5.12 4.54
C VAL A 181 2.10 6.56 4.93
N ALA A 182 1.07 7.13 4.32
CA ALA A 182 0.66 8.52 4.57
C ALA A 182 -0.23 8.67 5.82
N LEU A 183 -0.82 7.58 6.29
CA LEU A 183 -1.82 7.59 7.35
C LEU A 183 -1.29 8.23 8.63
N HIS A 184 -2.07 9.18 9.17
CA HIS A 184 -1.77 9.94 10.39
C HIS A 184 -0.38 10.62 10.45
N GLN A 185 0.27 10.80 9.29
CA GLN A 185 1.50 11.59 9.21
C GLN A 185 1.19 13.10 9.35
N GLU A 186 2.23 13.92 9.56
CA GLU A 186 2.06 15.35 9.78
C GLU A 186 1.66 16.06 8.47
N ALA A 187 0.39 16.49 8.38
CA ALA A 187 -0.14 17.22 7.24
C ALA A 187 -0.29 18.72 7.54
N LYS A 188 -0.04 19.56 6.53
CA LYS A 188 -0.23 21.03 6.57
C LYS A 188 -0.87 21.52 5.28
N GLN A 189 -1.59 22.63 5.35
CA GLN A 189 -2.15 23.31 4.18
C GLN A 189 -2.06 24.83 4.32
N SER A 190 -2.16 25.55 3.19
CA SER A 190 -1.94 26.99 3.15
C SER A 190 -2.92 27.81 3.99
N SER A 191 -4.15 27.32 4.14
CA SER A 191 -5.22 27.90 4.96
C SER A 191 -6.26 26.84 5.26
N ILE A 192 -7.06 27.03 6.29
CA ILE A 192 -8.17 26.14 6.63
C ILE A 192 -9.47 26.84 6.22
N TYR A 193 -10.28 26.15 5.40
CA TYR A 193 -11.67 26.53 5.21
C TYR A 193 -12.50 25.94 6.35
N GLU A 194 -13.39 26.75 6.90
CA GLU A 194 -14.33 26.36 7.94
C GLU A 194 -15.73 26.79 7.49
N ASP A 195 -16.71 25.91 7.71
CA ASP A 195 -18.13 26.24 7.60
C ASP A 195 -18.80 26.12 8.96
N GLU A 196 -20.13 26.25 9.03
CA GLU A 196 -20.89 26.15 10.28
C GLU A 196 -20.82 24.76 10.93
N VAL A 197 -20.40 23.72 10.18
CA VAL A 197 -20.39 22.32 10.61
C VAL A 197 -19.00 21.86 11.01
N SER A 198 -17.94 22.25 10.26
CA SER A 198 -16.60 21.73 10.49
C SER A 198 -15.46 22.61 9.96
N ALA A 199 -14.29 22.45 10.58
CA ALA A 199 -13.02 22.86 10.02
C ALA A 199 -12.44 21.75 9.13
N PHE A 200 -12.06 22.07 7.90
CA PHE A 200 -11.57 21.12 6.90
C PHE A 200 -10.04 21.00 6.94
N GLU A 201 -9.58 20.52 8.09
CA GLU A 201 -8.17 20.33 8.47
C GLU A 201 -7.38 19.43 7.51
N PRO A 202 -6.06 19.65 7.33
CA PRO A 202 -5.23 18.90 6.38
C PRO A 202 -5.11 17.40 6.70
N GLN A 203 -5.27 17.01 7.97
CA GLN A 203 -5.17 15.61 8.42
C GLN A 203 -6.29 14.73 7.87
N LYS A 204 -7.41 15.32 7.43
CA LYS A 204 -8.51 14.57 6.82
C LYS A 204 -8.08 13.84 5.54
N ALA A 205 -7.08 14.34 4.80
CA ALA A 205 -6.52 13.63 3.63
C ALA A 205 -5.73 12.35 3.99
N VAL A 206 -5.43 12.12 5.27
CA VAL A 206 -4.62 11.00 5.75
C VAL A 206 -5.27 10.25 6.92
N ASP A 207 -6.59 10.38 7.07
CA ASP A 207 -7.40 9.73 8.11
C ASP A 207 -7.82 8.28 7.74
N GLY A 208 -7.43 7.80 6.56
CA GLY A 208 -7.74 6.46 6.07
C GLY A 208 -9.20 6.26 5.64
N ASN A 209 -9.96 7.33 5.43
CA ASN A 209 -11.26 7.35 4.75
C ASN A 209 -11.09 8.04 3.39
N ASN A 210 -11.56 7.39 2.33
CA ASN A 210 -11.41 7.84 0.96
C ASN A 210 -12.73 8.35 0.35
N SER A 211 -13.69 8.73 1.20
CA SER A 211 -14.97 9.26 0.73
C SER A 211 -14.76 10.49 -0.14
N GLU A 212 -15.35 10.46 -1.33
CA GLU A 212 -15.37 11.60 -2.24
C GLU A 212 -16.47 12.62 -1.89
N LEU A 213 -17.30 12.33 -0.87
CA LEU A 213 -18.41 13.17 -0.43
C LEU A 213 -17.93 14.16 0.63
N PHE A 214 -18.08 15.44 0.35
CA PHE A 214 -17.67 16.50 1.28
C PHE A 214 -18.43 16.46 2.61
N THR A 215 -19.68 15.98 2.60
CA THR A 215 -20.55 15.82 3.77
C THR A 215 -20.09 14.76 4.75
N ASP A 216 -19.19 13.85 4.34
CA ASP A 216 -18.66 12.81 5.21
C ASP A 216 -17.53 13.33 6.11
N LEU A 217 -17.22 14.63 6.02
CA LEU A 217 -16.25 15.34 6.85
C LEU A 217 -14.83 14.75 6.82
N SER A 218 -14.46 14.10 5.71
CA SER A 218 -13.15 13.46 5.49
C SER A 218 -12.36 14.08 4.32
N CYS A 219 -12.91 15.12 3.67
CA CYS A 219 -12.16 15.93 2.71
C CYS A 219 -11.39 17.06 3.41
N THR A 220 -10.26 17.49 2.86
CA THR A 220 -9.61 18.76 3.23
C THR A 220 -10.17 19.92 2.40
N ALA A 221 -10.03 21.15 2.88
CA ALA A 221 -10.34 22.33 2.08
C ALA A 221 -9.54 23.55 2.55
N THR A 222 -8.99 24.28 1.60
CA THR A 222 -8.40 25.60 1.82
C THR A 222 -9.41 26.70 1.51
N THR A 223 -9.18 27.89 2.06
CA THR A 223 -9.83 29.09 1.53
C THR A 223 -9.37 29.37 0.10
N THR A 224 -10.15 30.17 -0.64
CA THR A 224 -9.79 30.56 -2.01
C THR A 224 -8.52 31.41 -1.98
N SER A 225 -7.47 30.95 -2.66
CA SER A 225 -6.20 31.66 -2.81
C SER A 225 -5.60 31.36 -4.20
N SER A 226 -4.58 32.12 -4.61
CA SER A 226 -3.94 31.96 -5.92
C SER A 226 -3.09 30.69 -6.03
N ASN A 227 -2.42 30.30 -4.94
CA ASN A 227 -1.53 29.13 -4.88
C ASN A 227 -1.80 28.33 -3.59
N PRO A 228 -2.98 27.70 -3.45
CA PRO A 228 -3.24 26.85 -2.30
C PRO A 228 -2.31 25.64 -2.34
N TYR A 229 -1.85 25.20 -1.18
CA TYR A 229 -1.03 24.00 -1.07
C TYR A 229 -1.54 23.11 0.06
N TRP A 230 -1.24 21.83 -0.09
CA TRP A 230 -1.28 20.83 0.96
C TRP A 230 0.05 20.09 0.93
N SER A 231 0.58 19.72 2.09
CA SER A 231 1.88 19.07 2.23
C SER A 231 1.82 18.02 3.33
N LEU A 232 2.61 16.95 3.14
CA LEU A 232 2.77 15.87 4.08
C LEU A 232 4.24 15.75 4.46
N ARG A 233 4.51 15.57 5.75
CA ARG A 233 5.83 15.24 6.26
C ARG A 233 5.78 13.86 6.92
N PHE A 234 6.63 12.96 6.44
CA PHE A 234 6.83 11.66 7.06
C PHE A 234 7.78 11.78 8.25
N TYR A 235 7.48 11.07 9.34
CA TYR A 235 8.37 11.02 10.51
C TYR A 235 9.71 10.33 10.20
N TYR A 236 9.69 9.36 9.29
CA TYR A 236 10.86 8.66 8.79
C TYR A 236 10.92 8.75 7.27
N PRO A 237 12.11 8.76 6.65
CA PRO A 237 12.23 8.68 5.20
C PRO A 237 11.53 7.44 4.66
N VAL A 238 10.72 7.61 3.62
CA VAL A 238 10.01 6.53 2.93
C VAL A 238 10.30 6.59 1.44
N ILE A 239 10.32 5.42 0.80
CA ILE A 239 10.35 5.34 -0.65
C ILE A 239 8.89 5.32 -1.13
N ALA A 240 8.44 6.46 -1.65
CA ALA A 240 7.10 6.59 -2.24
C ALA A 240 7.18 6.35 -3.75
N ASN A 241 6.57 5.26 -4.22
CA ASN A 241 6.55 4.90 -5.65
C ASN A 241 5.16 5.04 -6.28
N ARG A 242 4.15 5.41 -5.50
CA ARG A 242 2.76 5.53 -5.94
C ARG A 242 2.03 6.52 -5.07
N TYR A 243 1.34 7.47 -5.70
CA TYR A 243 0.49 8.46 -5.06
C TYR A 243 -0.93 8.29 -5.58
N VAL A 244 -1.87 8.08 -4.65
CA VAL A 244 -3.29 7.96 -4.97
C VAL A 244 -4.01 9.14 -4.32
N ILE A 245 -4.56 10.03 -5.14
CA ILE A 245 -5.25 11.24 -4.70
C ILE A 245 -6.73 11.11 -5.02
N TYR A 246 -7.56 11.07 -3.97
CA TYR A 246 -9.01 11.06 -4.08
C TYR A 246 -9.53 12.50 -4.16
N ASN A 247 -10.29 12.78 -5.22
CA ASN A 247 -10.84 14.10 -5.50
C ASN A 247 -12.30 14.17 -5.04
N ARG A 248 -12.74 15.35 -4.61
CA ARG A 248 -14.12 15.61 -4.20
C ARG A 248 -15.07 15.43 -5.39
N LYS A 249 -16.13 14.66 -5.22
CA LYS A 249 -17.04 14.21 -6.28
C LYS A 249 -17.82 15.33 -6.97
N ASP A 250 -18.31 16.31 -6.21
CA ASP A 250 -19.22 17.36 -6.68
C ASP A 250 -18.51 18.56 -7.34
N ILE A 251 -17.20 18.76 -7.09
CA ILE A 251 -16.45 19.91 -7.66
C ILE A 251 -15.03 19.56 -8.12
N GLN A 252 -14.91 18.44 -8.82
CA GLN A 252 -13.66 17.86 -9.29
C GLN A 252 -12.73 18.83 -10.06
N LYS A 253 -13.31 19.84 -10.72
CA LYS A 253 -12.57 20.83 -11.53
C LYS A 253 -11.54 21.66 -10.75
N ARG A 254 -11.69 21.79 -9.41
CA ARG A 254 -10.77 22.59 -8.57
C ARG A 254 -9.38 21.97 -8.44
N LEU A 255 -9.28 20.64 -8.59
CA LEU A 255 -8.00 19.92 -8.54
C LEU A 255 -7.37 19.74 -9.94
N ARG A 256 -7.76 20.53 -10.94
CA ARG A 256 -7.11 20.48 -12.27
C ARG A 256 -5.79 21.25 -12.22
N GLY A 257 -4.78 20.76 -12.94
CA GLY A 257 -3.51 21.48 -13.07
C GLY A 257 -2.63 21.50 -11.81
N PHE A 258 -2.91 20.65 -10.82
CA PHE A 258 -2.06 20.58 -9.63
C PHE A 258 -0.65 20.10 -9.97
N ILE A 259 0.30 20.51 -9.15
CA ILE A 259 1.67 20.04 -9.18
C ILE A 259 1.90 19.24 -7.91
N LEU A 260 2.40 18.02 -8.06
CA LEU A 260 2.84 17.16 -6.96
C LEU A 260 4.37 17.14 -6.98
N THR A 261 4.99 17.52 -5.87
CA THR A 261 6.43 17.43 -5.69
C THR A 261 6.74 16.57 -4.47
N SER A 262 7.90 15.91 -4.48
CA SER A 262 8.42 15.23 -3.30
C SER A 262 9.88 15.58 -3.10
N PHE A 263 10.26 15.60 -1.82
CA PHE A 263 11.56 16.05 -1.35
C PHE A 263 12.20 14.97 -0.50
N ASP A 264 13.54 14.89 -0.55
CA ASP A 264 14.31 14.06 0.37
C ASP A 264 14.45 14.71 1.76
N ALA A 265 15.20 14.05 2.64
CA ALA A 265 15.46 14.55 4.00
C ALA A 265 16.25 15.88 4.03
N ASN A 266 16.92 16.26 2.93
CA ASN A 266 17.67 17.50 2.79
C ASN A 266 16.86 18.61 2.09
N ASN A 267 15.56 18.40 1.88
CA ASN A 267 14.66 19.28 1.12
C ASN A 267 15.06 19.43 -0.37
N LEU A 268 15.79 18.46 -0.93
CA LEU A 268 16.04 18.42 -2.38
C LEU A 268 14.86 17.78 -3.08
N GLN A 269 14.35 18.42 -4.13
CA GLN A 269 13.28 17.86 -4.93
C GLN A 269 13.76 16.60 -5.66
N VAL A 270 13.12 15.46 -5.35
CA VAL A 270 13.45 14.15 -5.95
C VAL A 270 12.39 13.68 -6.96
N PHE A 271 11.21 14.29 -6.93
CA PHE A 271 10.11 13.94 -7.84
C PHE A 271 9.23 15.17 -8.11
N SER A 272 8.71 15.27 -9.33
CA SER A 272 7.72 16.27 -9.71
C SER A 272 6.79 15.72 -10.77
N TYR A 273 5.49 15.95 -10.59
CA TYR A 273 4.43 15.60 -11.52
C TYR A 273 3.51 16.81 -11.71
N THR A 274 3.15 17.10 -12.96
CA THR A 274 2.16 18.13 -13.29
C THR A 274 0.94 17.47 -13.93
N SER A 275 -0.22 17.65 -13.30
CA SER A 275 -1.47 17.11 -13.82
C SER A 275 -1.89 17.85 -15.09
N THR A 276 -1.84 17.16 -16.23
CA THR A 276 -2.30 17.68 -17.53
C THR A 276 -3.78 17.40 -17.79
N SER A 277 -4.46 16.71 -16.86
CA SER A 277 -5.85 16.31 -17.02
C SER A 277 -6.78 17.52 -16.98
N LEU A 278 -7.32 17.89 -18.15
CA LEU A 278 -8.39 18.90 -18.27
C LEU A 278 -9.77 18.31 -17.92
N THR A 279 -9.88 16.99 -17.84
CA THR A 279 -11.11 16.30 -17.47
C THR A 279 -11.26 16.21 -15.96
N ASN A 280 -12.51 16.21 -15.51
CA ASN A 280 -12.83 15.95 -14.12
C ASN A 280 -12.52 14.49 -13.78
N LYS A 281 -11.47 14.26 -12.99
CA LYS A 281 -11.13 12.93 -12.46
C LYS A 281 -11.49 12.84 -10.99
N ARG A 282 -11.99 11.66 -10.59
CA ARG A 282 -12.29 11.28 -9.20
C ARG A 282 -11.06 10.79 -8.45
N ILE A 283 -10.18 10.07 -9.16
CA ILE A 283 -8.98 9.50 -8.59
C ILE A 283 -7.83 9.84 -9.53
N PHE A 284 -6.75 10.37 -8.97
CA PHE A 284 -5.48 10.51 -9.66
C PHE A 284 -4.53 9.46 -9.10
N GLU A 285 -3.95 8.69 -10.00
CA GLU A 285 -2.92 7.72 -9.68
C GLU A 285 -1.64 8.15 -10.40
N VAL A 286 -0.61 8.44 -9.62
CA VAL A 286 0.69 8.91 -10.10
C VAL A 286 1.72 7.87 -9.66
N ILE A 287 2.47 7.34 -10.63
CA ILE A 287 3.41 6.22 -10.49
C ILE A 287 4.76 6.65 -11.04
#